data_AF-K9WTY1-F1
#
_entry.id   AF-K9WTY1-F1
#
_cell.length_a   1.000
_cell.length_b   1.000
_cell.length_c   1.000
_cell.angle_alpha   90.00
_cell.angle_beta   90.00
_cell.angle_gamma   90.00
#
_symmetry.space_group_name_H-M   'P 1'
#
loop_
_entity.id
_entity.type
_entity.pdbx_description
1 polymer ?
#
loop_
_entity_poly.entity_id
_entity_poly.type
_entity_poly.pdbx_seq_one_letter_code
_entity_poly.pdbx_strand_id
1 'polypeptide(L)'
;MRANSLGLSILIALTNCVLPGTSPLWRSDGRNQEISMATQSALPPVEIKFISQRSQRPPLVSLFFDITLRNDQSEPRWFILPSKLNLPPGKGVDGVEVFHLGGKGRVIIGRFQGTGGFQILLLPPKAEVTLRGLPISFWGIPPKDSLSVDVIIADRLTIGNEPAEAWFSSDPTSDVRADVTFAQSERVTSKFTPDRHEVQVLMAGDLRMKLQVKLTSD
;
A
#
# COMPACT_ATOMS: atom_id res chain seq x y z
N MET A 1 -41.41 -55.32 -2.97
CA MET A 1 -40.78 -55.68 -1.68
C MET A 1 -41.09 -54.53 -0.71
N ARG A 2 -42.15 -54.64 0.12
CA ARG A 2 -42.12 -55.01 1.57
C ARG A 2 -41.09 -54.18 2.37
N ALA A 3 -41.50 -53.12 3.08
CA ALA A 3 -42.00 -53.07 4.49
C ALA A 3 -40.84 -53.25 5.51
N ASN A 4 -40.54 -52.36 6.46
CA ASN A 4 -41.22 -51.98 7.72
C ASN A 4 -40.48 -50.76 8.34
N SER A 5 -41.00 -49.76 9.08
CA SER A 5 -41.99 -49.58 10.17
C SER A 5 -41.35 -49.25 11.53
N LEU A 6 -41.82 -48.13 12.13
CA LEU A 6 -41.98 -47.80 13.57
C LEU A 6 -40.68 -47.57 14.39
N GLY A 7 -40.54 -46.57 15.26
CA GLY A 7 -41.46 -45.61 15.90
C GLY A 7 -41.09 -45.49 17.39
N LEU A 8 -41.04 -44.29 17.98
CA LEU A 8 -41.47 -44.06 19.37
C LEU A 8 -41.53 -42.57 19.72
N SER A 9 -42.69 -42.16 20.26
CA SER A 9 -43.00 -40.88 20.88
C SER A 9 -42.65 -40.90 22.37
N ILE A 10 -42.27 -39.77 22.97
CA ILE A 10 -42.60 -39.43 24.36
C ILE A 10 -42.92 -37.93 24.47
N LEU A 11 -44.04 -37.65 25.13
CA LEU A 11 -44.63 -36.34 25.40
C LEU A 11 -44.84 -36.27 26.91
N ILE A 12 -44.32 -35.26 27.60
CA ILE A 12 -44.72 -34.91 28.97
C ILE A 12 -44.76 -33.38 29.10
N ALA A 13 -45.95 -32.87 29.37
CA ALA A 13 -46.23 -31.51 29.82
C ALA A 13 -46.34 -31.47 31.36
N LEU A 14 -46.25 -30.26 31.94
CA LEU A 14 -46.90 -29.72 33.17
C LEU A 14 -46.00 -28.56 33.69
N THR A 15 -46.32 -27.28 33.47
CA THR A 15 -47.25 -26.38 34.20
C THR A 15 -46.86 -26.10 35.66
N ASN A 16 -46.58 -24.83 35.98
CA ASN A 16 -46.80 -24.11 37.26
C ASN A 16 -46.06 -22.75 37.16
N CYS A 17 -46.41 -21.63 37.79
CA CYS A 17 -47.65 -21.04 38.31
C CYS A 17 -47.26 -19.56 38.61
N VAL A 18 -48.20 -18.63 38.46
CA VAL A 18 -48.04 -17.17 38.63
C VAL A 18 -48.05 -16.76 40.12
N LEU A 19 -47.46 -15.59 40.49
CA LEU A 19 -48.07 -14.49 41.29
C LEU A 19 -47.03 -13.39 41.73
N PRO A 20 -47.47 -12.18 42.19
CA PRO A 20 -46.89 -10.87 41.85
C PRO A 20 -46.42 -10.00 43.06
N GLY A 21 -45.99 -8.76 42.77
CA GLY A 21 -45.72 -7.65 43.73
C GLY A 21 -44.22 -7.41 43.92
N THR A 22 -43.64 -6.20 43.93
CA THR A 22 -44.08 -4.85 44.32
C THR A 22 -43.11 -3.79 43.73
N SER A 23 -43.60 -2.62 43.31
CA SER A 23 -42.81 -1.37 43.04
C SER A 23 -42.38 -0.68 44.35
N PRO A 24 -41.69 0.50 44.43
CA PRO A 24 -41.24 1.46 43.40
C PRO A 24 -39.87 2.21 43.64
N LEU A 25 -39.51 3.07 42.65
CA LEU A 25 -38.89 4.43 42.76
C LEU A 25 -37.50 4.65 43.40
N TRP A 26 -36.41 4.67 42.60
CA TRP A 26 -35.25 5.56 42.86
C TRP A 26 -34.52 5.97 41.57
N ARG A 27 -34.05 7.22 41.56
CA ARG A 27 -33.17 7.87 40.57
C ARG A 27 -31.94 7.04 40.21
N SER A 28 -31.61 6.98 38.93
CA SER A 28 -30.23 6.77 38.48
C SER A 28 -29.68 8.07 37.91
N ASP A 29 -28.95 8.78 38.77
CA ASP A 29 -27.91 9.72 38.36
C ASP A 29 -26.87 9.02 37.47
N GLY A 30 -26.32 9.78 36.54
CA GLY A 30 -24.89 9.70 36.19
C GLY A 30 -24.41 8.45 35.49
N ARG A 31 -24.38 8.52 34.15
CA ARG A 31 -23.13 8.51 33.36
C ARG A 31 -23.50 8.34 31.89
N ASN A 32 -23.58 9.45 31.17
CA ASN A 32 -23.16 9.45 29.77
C ASN A 32 -21.68 9.04 29.80
N GLN A 33 -21.40 7.75 29.60
CA GLN A 33 -20.12 7.35 29.06
C GLN A 33 -20.09 7.88 27.63
N GLU A 34 -19.71 9.15 27.48
CA GLU A 34 -18.95 9.57 26.32
C GLU A 34 -17.71 8.67 26.31
N ILE A 35 -17.82 7.58 25.55
CA ILE A 35 -16.68 6.83 25.06
C ILE A 35 -16.00 7.79 24.08
N SER A 36 -15.28 8.76 24.64
CA SER A 36 -14.24 9.51 23.97
C SER A 36 -13.11 8.52 23.74
N MET A 37 -13.32 7.60 22.79
CA MET A 37 -12.22 6.95 22.10
C MET A 37 -11.44 8.10 21.46
N ALA A 38 -10.38 8.51 22.15
CA ALA A 38 -9.34 9.33 21.58
C ALA A 38 -8.94 8.65 20.27
N THR A 39 -9.32 9.26 19.15
CA THR A 39 -8.83 8.90 17.84
C THR A 39 -7.33 9.13 17.90
N GLN A 40 -6.60 8.07 18.25
CA GLN A 40 -5.15 8.03 18.19
C GLN A 40 -4.85 8.36 16.73
N SER A 41 -4.30 9.56 16.50
CA SER A 41 -4.04 10.06 15.15
C SER A 41 -3.07 9.09 14.49
N ALA A 42 -3.59 8.13 13.73
CA ALA A 42 -2.79 7.19 12.98
C ALA A 42 -1.92 8.00 12.04
N LEU A 43 -0.62 7.71 12.04
CA LEU A 43 0.30 8.33 11.09
C LEU A 43 -0.16 8.00 9.67
N PRO A 44 0.00 8.92 8.70
CA PRO A 44 -0.37 8.63 7.33
C PRO A 44 0.46 7.45 6.80
N PRO A 45 -0.13 6.59 5.95
CA PRO A 45 0.57 5.44 5.37
C PRO A 45 1.70 5.83 4.42
N VAL A 46 1.73 7.09 3.98
CA VAL A 46 2.77 7.64 3.11
C VAL A 46 3.08 9.07 3.51
N GLU A 47 4.37 9.35 3.72
CA GLU A 47 4.92 10.70 3.89
C GLU A 47 5.97 10.92 2.81
N ILE A 48 5.96 12.10 2.17
CA ILE A 48 6.92 12.45 1.12
C ILE A 48 7.49 13.83 1.42
N LYS A 49 8.82 13.92 1.41
CA LYS A 49 9.56 15.16 1.54
C LYS A 49 10.46 15.36 0.33
N PHE A 50 10.36 16.51 -0.32
CA PHE A 50 11.31 16.90 -1.35
C PHE A 50 12.67 17.23 -0.72
N ILE A 51 13.74 16.73 -1.34
CA ILE A 51 15.11 16.93 -0.86
C ILE A 51 15.89 17.84 -1.80
N SER A 52 15.92 17.49 -3.09
CA SER A 52 16.70 18.23 -4.08
C SER A 52 16.24 17.91 -5.50
N GLN A 53 16.78 18.66 -6.47
CA GLN A 53 16.61 18.36 -7.88
C GLN A 53 17.96 18.40 -8.61
N ARG A 54 18.04 17.64 -9.69
CA ARG A 54 19.18 17.64 -10.61
C ARG A 54 18.70 17.74 -12.05
N SER A 55 19.12 18.79 -12.73
CA SER A 55 18.92 18.92 -14.17
C SER A 55 19.63 17.78 -14.91
N GLN A 56 18.91 17.14 -15.83
CA GLN A 56 19.45 16.15 -16.75
C GLN A 56 19.55 16.76 -18.14
N ARG A 57 19.79 15.93 -19.17
CA ARG A 57 19.68 16.38 -20.56
C ARG A 57 18.29 17.00 -20.77
N PRO A 58 18.19 18.28 -21.17
CA PRO A 58 16.90 18.93 -21.36
C PRO A 58 16.00 18.11 -22.28
N PRO A 59 14.68 18.04 -22.00
CA PRO A 59 13.95 18.77 -20.96
C PRO A 59 13.82 18.02 -19.61
N LEU A 60 14.64 17.01 -19.34
CA LEU A 60 14.46 16.13 -18.19
C LEU A 60 15.06 16.72 -16.90
N VAL A 61 14.33 16.60 -15.79
CA VAL A 61 14.78 16.91 -14.43
C VAL A 61 14.56 15.70 -13.53
N SER A 62 15.52 15.35 -12.67
CA SER A 62 15.35 14.36 -11.62
C SER A 62 15.04 15.07 -10.31
N LEU A 63 13.91 14.75 -9.69
CA LEU A 63 13.52 15.22 -8.36
C LEU A 63 13.80 14.10 -7.35
N PHE A 64 14.41 14.42 -6.22
CA PHE A 64 14.78 13.45 -5.19
C PHE A 64 13.93 13.65 -3.94
N PHE A 65 13.35 12.55 -3.45
CA PHE A 65 12.45 12.56 -2.31
C PHE A 65 12.90 11.60 -1.21
N ASP A 66 12.71 12.03 0.03
CA ASP A 66 12.64 11.10 1.15
C ASP A 66 11.18 10.66 1.30
N ILE A 67 10.94 9.34 1.35
CA ILE A 67 9.62 8.76 1.39
C ILE A 67 9.54 7.77 2.55
N THR A 68 8.60 7.97 3.46
CA THR A 68 8.29 7.00 4.51
C THR A 68 6.97 6.31 4.20
N LEU A 69 6.99 4.99 4.20
CA LEU A 69 5.89 4.11 3.83
C LEU A 69 5.54 3.23 5.02
N ARG A 70 4.25 3.16 5.35
CA ARG A 70 3.74 2.43 6.51
C ARG A 70 2.60 1.52 6.11
N ASN A 71 2.75 0.23 6.41
CA ASN A 71 1.70 -0.75 6.21
C ASN A 71 1.08 -1.14 7.56
N ASP A 72 0.06 -0.41 7.99
CA ASP A 72 -0.66 -0.71 9.23
C ASP A 72 -1.66 -1.88 9.09
N GLN A 73 -1.79 -2.47 7.89
CA GLN A 73 -2.68 -3.61 7.66
C GLN A 73 -2.12 -4.91 8.26
N SER A 74 -2.97 -5.91 8.37
CA SER A 74 -2.60 -7.27 8.82
C SER A 74 -2.00 -8.13 7.71
N GLU A 75 -1.99 -7.64 6.48
CA GLU A 75 -1.54 -8.33 5.28
C GLU A 75 -0.48 -7.50 4.54
N PRO A 76 0.38 -8.13 3.72
CA PRO A 76 1.30 -7.42 2.86
C PRO A 76 0.56 -6.47 1.90
N ARG A 77 1.19 -5.34 1.56
CA ARG A 77 0.65 -4.35 0.63
C ARG A 77 1.71 -3.87 -0.34
N TRP A 78 1.33 -3.79 -1.60
CA TRP A 78 2.13 -3.19 -2.65
C TRP A 78 2.02 -1.67 -2.56
N PHE A 79 3.15 -0.99 -2.49
CA PHE A 79 3.23 0.47 -2.62
C PHE A 79 3.76 0.79 -4.01
N ILE A 80 2.97 1.53 -4.78
CA ILE A 80 3.28 1.94 -6.15
C ILE A 80 3.51 3.44 -6.16
N LEU A 81 4.74 3.82 -6.51
CA LEU A 81 5.23 5.18 -6.60
C LEU A 81 5.45 5.54 -8.08
N PRO A 82 5.20 6.79 -8.50
CA PRO A 82 5.43 7.18 -9.87
C PRO A 82 6.94 7.16 -10.16
N SER A 83 7.32 6.73 -11.37
CA SER A 83 8.69 6.91 -11.88
C SER A 83 8.86 8.24 -12.60
N LYS A 84 7.75 8.81 -13.08
CA LYS A 84 7.63 10.05 -13.83
C LYS A 84 6.43 10.82 -13.30
N LEU A 85 6.59 12.13 -13.14
CA LEU A 85 5.51 13.06 -12.86
C LEU A 85 5.07 13.75 -14.15
N ASN A 86 3.97 14.51 -14.07
CA ASN A 86 3.49 15.44 -15.09
C ASN A 86 3.31 14.89 -16.52
N LEU A 87 3.21 13.58 -16.66
CA LEU A 87 2.88 12.89 -17.90
C LEU A 87 1.51 12.23 -17.78
N PRO A 88 0.78 12.06 -18.90
CA PRO A 88 -0.44 11.27 -18.90
C PRO A 88 -0.18 9.84 -18.39
N PRO A 89 -1.19 9.20 -17.77
CA PRO A 89 -1.07 7.79 -17.41
C PRO A 89 -0.77 6.95 -18.66
N GLY A 90 0.26 6.11 -18.57
CA GLY A 90 0.66 5.24 -19.67
C GLY A 90 -0.27 4.04 -19.85
N LYS A 91 0.03 3.24 -20.87
CA LYS A 91 -0.81 2.10 -21.29
C LYS A 91 -0.36 0.77 -20.69
N GLY A 92 0.91 0.64 -20.34
CA GLY A 92 1.44 -0.60 -19.80
C GLY A 92 2.91 -0.52 -19.48
N VAL A 93 3.49 -1.69 -19.21
CA VAL A 93 4.89 -1.87 -18.87
C VAL A 93 5.50 -2.97 -19.74
N ASP A 94 6.76 -2.83 -20.13
CA ASP A 94 7.47 -3.79 -21.00
C ASP A 94 8.64 -4.49 -20.29
N GLY A 95 8.98 -4.05 -19.07
CA GLY A 95 10.09 -4.60 -18.31
C GLY A 95 10.15 -4.09 -16.88
N VAL A 96 10.98 -4.74 -16.09
CA VAL A 96 11.33 -4.35 -14.72
C VAL A 96 12.84 -4.39 -14.55
N GLU A 97 13.37 -3.40 -13.86
CA GLU A 97 14.70 -3.44 -13.27
C GLU A 97 14.55 -3.56 -11.75
N VAL A 98 15.24 -4.53 -11.15
CA VAL A 98 15.13 -4.80 -9.72
C VAL A 98 16.39 -4.33 -9.03
N PHE A 99 16.22 -3.60 -7.93
CA PHE A 99 17.29 -3.01 -7.15
C PHE A 99 17.24 -3.48 -5.70
N HIS A 100 18.40 -3.81 -5.14
CA HIS A 100 18.60 -3.84 -3.69
C HIS A 100 19.03 -2.46 -3.24
N LEU A 101 18.43 -1.95 -2.17
CA LEU A 101 18.84 -0.66 -1.59
C LEU A 101 19.77 -0.89 -0.40
N GLY A 102 20.89 -0.18 -0.37
CA GLY A 102 21.79 -0.15 0.79
C GLY A 102 21.23 0.69 1.94
N GLY A 103 21.68 0.39 3.17
CA GLY A 103 21.24 1.06 4.39
C GLY A 103 20.98 0.07 5.53
N LYS A 104 20.00 0.38 6.39
CA LYS A 104 19.54 -0.48 7.49
C LYS A 104 18.29 -1.25 7.05
N GLY A 105 18.35 -2.58 7.13
CA GLY A 105 17.27 -3.47 6.71
C GLY A 105 17.27 -3.74 5.19
N ARG A 106 16.54 -4.77 4.79
CA ARG A 106 16.40 -5.20 3.40
C ARG A 106 15.21 -4.52 2.74
N VAL A 107 15.45 -3.89 1.58
CA VAL A 107 14.40 -3.36 0.71
C VAL A 107 14.75 -3.67 -0.74
N ILE A 108 13.77 -4.22 -1.45
CA ILE A 108 13.83 -4.45 -2.90
C ILE A 108 12.86 -3.49 -3.58
N ILE A 109 13.34 -2.78 -4.61
CA ILE A 109 12.50 -1.97 -5.49
C ILE A 109 12.46 -2.58 -6.88
N GLY A 110 11.24 -2.76 -7.40
CA GLY A 110 11.01 -3.02 -8.82
C GLY A 110 10.70 -1.74 -9.56
N ARG A 111 11.56 -1.32 -10.49
CA ARG A 111 11.33 -0.20 -11.39
C ARG A 111 10.80 -0.71 -12.72
N PHE A 112 9.49 -0.60 -12.91
CA PHE A 112 8.83 -0.96 -14.16
C PHE A 112 9.05 0.12 -15.22
N GLN A 113 9.37 -0.33 -16.43
CA GLN A 113 9.64 0.49 -17.61
C GLN A 113 8.42 0.47 -18.55
N GLY A 114 8.45 1.31 -19.59
CA GLY A 114 7.33 1.52 -20.51
C GLY A 114 6.64 2.88 -20.32
N THR A 115 5.56 3.09 -21.07
CA THR A 115 4.74 4.30 -21.02
C THR A 115 4.08 4.47 -19.66
N GLY A 116 3.67 3.37 -19.03
CA GLY A 116 3.07 3.32 -17.70
C GLY A 116 4.07 3.09 -16.57
N GLY A 117 5.38 3.27 -16.80
CA GLY A 117 6.42 2.90 -15.84
C GLY A 117 6.25 3.54 -14.45
N PHE A 118 6.50 2.74 -13.42
CA PHE A 118 6.39 3.11 -12.01
C PHE A 118 7.46 2.38 -11.19
N GLN A 119 7.52 2.67 -9.90
CA GLN A 119 8.39 2.00 -8.94
C GLN A 119 7.50 1.30 -7.91
N ILE A 120 7.83 0.07 -7.54
CA ILE A 120 7.07 -0.68 -6.52
C ILE A 120 7.98 -1.28 -5.47
N LEU A 121 7.38 -1.49 -4.30
CA LEU A 121 7.92 -2.28 -3.22
C LEU A 121 6.78 -2.95 -2.45
N LEU A 122 7.08 -4.11 -1.87
CA LEU A 122 6.12 -4.89 -1.08
C LEU A 122 6.47 -4.76 0.40
N LEU A 123 5.54 -4.21 1.19
CA LEU A 123 5.71 -4.09 2.64
C LEU A 123 4.97 -5.22 3.35
N PRO A 124 5.60 -5.97 4.27
CA PRO A 124 4.89 -6.91 5.12
C PRO A 124 3.95 -6.18 6.09
N PRO A 125 3.07 -6.90 6.82
CA PRO A 125 2.23 -6.32 7.85
C PRO A 125 3.04 -5.55 8.88
N LYS A 126 2.50 -4.43 9.35
CA LYS A 126 3.09 -3.56 10.39
C LYS A 126 4.47 -3.00 10.03
N ALA A 127 4.77 -2.93 8.74
CA ALA A 127 6.05 -2.43 8.27
C ALA A 127 6.12 -0.90 8.23
N GLU A 128 7.31 -0.37 8.49
CA GLU A 128 7.68 1.03 8.28
C GLU A 128 9.03 1.10 7.56
N VAL A 129 9.02 1.63 6.34
CA VAL A 129 10.19 1.72 5.47
C VAL A 129 10.43 3.17 5.08
N THR A 130 11.65 3.66 5.29
CA THR A 130 12.08 4.97 4.81
C THR A 130 13.05 4.80 3.63
N LEU A 131 12.69 5.42 2.50
CA LEU A 131 13.48 5.49 1.28
C LEU A 131 14.11 6.88 1.19
N ARG A 132 15.43 6.97 1.20
CA ARG A 132 16.16 8.24 1.12
C ARG A 132 16.56 8.55 -0.31
N GLY A 133 16.25 9.77 -0.75
CA GLY A 133 16.63 10.28 -2.07
C GLY A 133 16.12 9.43 -3.24
N LEU A 134 14.89 8.91 -3.18
CA LEU A 134 14.27 8.21 -4.30
C LEU A 134 14.08 9.18 -5.47
N PRO A 135 14.62 8.89 -6.66
CA PRO A 135 14.45 9.76 -7.82
C PRO A 135 13.09 9.54 -8.49
N ILE A 136 12.43 10.63 -8.85
CA ILE A 136 11.26 10.65 -9.73
C ILE A 136 11.52 11.68 -10.83
N SER A 137 11.34 11.27 -12.08
CA SER A 137 11.58 12.14 -13.23
C SER A 137 10.45 13.15 -13.44
N PHE A 138 10.80 14.34 -13.89
CA PHE A 138 9.87 15.39 -14.29
C PHE A 138 10.26 15.91 -15.67
N TRP A 139 9.28 16.06 -16.57
CA TRP A 139 9.50 16.58 -17.92
C TRP A 139 9.22 18.08 -17.99
N GLY A 140 10.23 18.88 -18.32
CA GLY A 140 10.12 20.34 -18.39
C GLY A 140 10.57 21.01 -17.09
N ILE A 141 9.90 22.09 -16.73
CA ILE A 141 10.25 22.92 -15.58
C ILE A 141 9.32 22.56 -14.41
N PRO A 142 9.83 22.01 -13.29
CA PRO A 142 9.03 21.76 -12.10
C PRO A 142 8.38 23.05 -11.58
N PRO A 143 7.17 22.97 -10.97
CA PRO A 143 6.59 24.11 -10.27
C PRO A 143 7.51 24.59 -9.15
N LYS A 144 7.38 25.86 -8.74
CA LYS A 144 8.25 26.43 -7.69
C LYS A 144 7.80 26.05 -6.28
N ASP A 145 6.49 25.96 -6.05
CA ASP A 145 5.95 25.90 -4.69
C ASP A 145 5.68 24.46 -4.24
N SER A 146 4.87 23.74 -5.00
CA SER A 146 4.46 22.37 -4.68
C SER A 146 4.14 21.56 -5.92
N LEU A 147 4.20 20.23 -5.78
CA LEU A 147 3.75 19.29 -6.79
C LEU A 147 2.87 18.20 -6.19
N SER A 148 2.08 17.58 -7.06
CA SER A 148 1.23 16.44 -6.71
C SER A 148 1.98 15.14 -7.00
N VAL A 149 2.11 14.26 -6.02
CA VAL A 149 2.58 12.87 -6.20
C VAL A 149 1.42 11.93 -5.93
N ASP A 150 1.10 11.10 -6.91
CA ASP A 150 0.06 10.08 -6.78
C ASP A 150 0.72 8.77 -6.33
N VAL A 151 0.31 8.25 -5.17
CA VAL A 151 0.77 6.98 -4.62
C VAL A 151 -0.40 6.03 -4.52
N ILE A 152 -0.18 4.78 -4.91
CA ILE A 152 -1.20 3.74 -4.86
C ILE A 152 -0.74 2.65 -3.89
N ILE A 153 -1.64 2.21 -3.02
CA ILE A 153 -1.44 1.07 -2.13
C ILE A 153 -2.40 -0.01 -2.57
N ALA A 154 -1.93 -1.20 -2.92
CA ALA A 154 -2.77 -2.28 -3.44
C ALA A 154 -2.56 -3.60 -2.68
N ASP A 155 -3.62 -4.40 -2.60
CA ASP A 155 -3.57 -5.75 -2.05
C ASP A 155 -2.88 -6.70 -3.02
N ARG A 156 -3.19 -6.55 -4.32
CA ARG A 156 -2.64 -7.39 -5.40
C ARG A 156 -2.28 -6.53 -6.60
N LEU A 157 -1.18 -6.92 -7.24
CA LEU A 157 -0.67 -6.31 -8.47
C LEU A 157 -0.40 -7.41 -9.50
N THR A 158 -0.95 -7.23 -10.70
CA THR A 158 -0.77 -8.16 -11.83
C THR A 158 -0.18 -7.40 -13.00
N ILE A 159 0.83 -7.99 -13.63
CA ILE A 159 1.51 -7.45 -14.80
C ILE A 159 1.30 -8.44 -15.95
N GLY A 160 0.52 -8.03 -16.95
CA GLY A 160 -0.07 -8.93 -17.93
C GLY A 160 -0.97 -9.95 -17.24
N ASN A 161 -0.61 -11.23 -17.33
CA ASN A 161 -1.33 -12.34 -16.70
C ASN A 161 -0.55 -12.94 -15.50
N GLU A 162 0.54 -12.31 -15.07
CA GLU A 162 1.38 -12.80 -14.00
C GLU A 162 1.26 -11.91 -12.75
N PRO A 163 1.29 -12.49 -11.53
CA PRO A 163 1.44 -11.70 -10.32
C PRO A 163 2.77 -10.92 -10.35
N ALA A 164 2.80 -9.72 -9.76
CA ALA A 164 3.98 -8.86 -9.79
C ALA A 164 5.22 -9.53 -9.19
N GLU A 165 5.05 -10.39 -8.19
CA GLU A 165 6.10 -11.18 -7.55
C GLU A 165 6.88 -12.03 -8.58
N ALA A 166 6.21 -12.56 -9.61
CA ALA A 166 6.83 -13.39 -10.65
C ALA A 166 7.77 -12.59 -11.59
N TRP A 167 7.80 -11.27 -11.45
CA TRP A 167 8.73 -10.39 -12.16
C TRP A 167 10.03 -10.16 -11.39
N PHE A 168 10.10 -10.61 -10.13
CA PHE A 168 11.30 -10.57 -9.31
C PHE A 168 12.00 -11.93 -9.31
N SER A 169 13.33 -11.92 -9.22
CA SER A 169 14.14 -13.14 -9.10
C SER A 169 14.23 -13.67 -7.66
N SER A 170 13.72 -12.91 -6.68
CA SER A 170 13.71 -13.25 -5.25
C SER A 170 12.49 -12.60 -4.58
N ASP A 171 12.20 -12.98 -3.33
CA ASP A 171 11.08 -12.43 -2.57
C ASP A 171 11.16 -10.89 -2.46
N PRO A 172 10.21 -10.13 -3.04
CA PRO A 172 10.25 -8.67 -3.04
C PRO A 172 9.88 -8.04 -1.70
N THR A 173 9.45 -8.83 -0.70
CA THR A 173 9.03 -8.35 0.61
C THR A 173 10.16 -7.65 1.35
N SER A 174 9.94 -6.43 1.81
CA SER A 174 10.91 -5.69 2.64
C SER A 174 11.01 -6.27 4.04
N ASP A 175 12.03 -5.87 4.79
CA ASP A 175 12.00 -6.02 6.25
C ASP A 175 10.89 -5.15 6.86
N VAL A 176 10.44 -5.52 8.06
CA VAL A 176 9.40 -4.78 8.82
C VAL A 176 9.87 -3.36 9.16
N ARG A 177 11.16 -3.14 9.37
CA ARG A 177 11.72 -1.80 9.58
C ARG A 177 12.95 -1.63 8.72
N ALA A 178 12.98 -0.59 7.90
CA ALA A 178 14.14 -0.27 7.09
C ALA A 178 14.32 1.24 6.90
N ASP A 179 15.57 1.68 6.83
CA ASP A 179 15.98 3.03 6.42
C ASP A 179 17.12 2.88 5.40
N VAL A 180 16.78 3.07 4.13
CA VAL A 180 17.63 2.73 2.98
C VAL A 180 17.82 3.91 2.07
N THR A 181 18.96 3.98 1.38
CA THR A 181 19.32 5.12 0.53
C THR A 181 19.46 4.69 -0.93
N PHE A 182 18.77 5.40 -1.83
CA PHE A 182 18.78 5.05 -3.25
C PHE A 182 20.16 5.22 -3.91
N ALA A 183 20.98 6.15 -3.42
CA ALA A 183 22.36 6.32 -3.90
C ALA A 183 23.25 5.08 -3.67
N GLN A 184 22.86 4.19 -2.75
CA GLN A 184 23.53 2.92 -2.47
C GLN A 184 22.78 1.73 -3.11
N SER A 185 22.02 1.99 -4.18
CA SER A 185 21.29 0.94 -4.88
C SER A 185 22.19 0.12 -5.79
N GLU A 186 21.95 -1.19 -5.82
CA GLU A 186 22.58 -2.12 -6.74
C GLU A 186 21.49 -2.78 -7.58
N ARG A 187 21.62 -2.72 -8.91
CA ARG A 187 20.71 -3.44 -9.81
C ARG A 187 21.07 -4.92 -9.80
N VAL A 188 20.15 -5.76 -9.33
CA VAL A 188 20.38 -7.20 -9.17
C VAL A 188 19.85 -8.03 -10.32
N THR A 189 18.75 -7.61 -10.95
CA THR A 189 18.17 -8.33 -12.09
C THR A 189 17.36 -7.39 -12.98
N SER A 190 17.05 -7.85 -14.19
CA SER A 190 16.07 -7.22 -15.05
C SER A 190 15.30 -8.29 -15.84
N LYS A 191 14.00 -8.10 -16.01
CA LYS A 191 13.12 -8.97 -16.81
C LYS A 191 12.35 -8.08 -17.80
N PHE A 192 12.19 -8.55 -19.03
CA PHE A 192 11.44 -7.85 -20.08
C PHE A 192 10.44 -8.81 -20.70
N THR A 193 9.35 -8.28 -21.25
CA THR A 193 8.46 -9.05 -22.11
C THR A 193 9.19 -9.48 -23.39
N PRO A 194 8.74 -10.57 -24.04
CA PRO A 194 9.16 -10.87 -25.40
C PRO A 194 8.93 -9.65 -26.30
N ASP A 195 9.95 -9.32 -27.10
CA ASP A 195 9.94 -8.19 -28.04
C ASP A 195 9.67 -6.80 -27.44
N ARG A 196 9.72 -6.66 -26.10
CA ARG A 196 9.41 -5.41 -25.38
C ARG A 196 8.01 -4.86 -25.66
N HIS A 197 7.06 -5.76 -25.89
CA HIS A 197 5.66 -5.36 -25.97
C HIS A 197 5.14 -4.95 -24.59
N GLU A 198 4.42 -3.83 -24.52
CA GLU A 198 3.80 -3.40 -23.26
C GLU A 198 2.64 -4.31 -22.88
N VAL A 199 2.62 -4.73 -21.62
CA VAL A 199 1.50 -5.47 -21.02
C VAL A 199 0.76 -4.61 -20.02
N GLN A 200 -0.53 -4.90 -19.84
CA GLN A 200 -1.39 -4.16 -18.93
C GLN A 200 -0.98 -4.37 -17.47
N VAL A 201 -1.21 -3.35 -16.64
CA VAL A 201 -1.07 -3.44 -15.19
C VAL A 201 -2.45 -3.37 -14.56
N LEU A 202 -2.75 -4.35 -13.71
CA LEU A 202 -4.01 -4.46 -12.99
C LEU A 202 -3.74 -4.41 -11.48
N MET A 203 -4.55 -3.65 -10.77
CA MET A 203 -4.47 -3.45 -9.32
C MET A 203 -5.81 -3.82 -8.70
N ALA A 204 -5.79 -4.53 -7.57
CA ALA A 204 -6.99 -4.85 -6.81
C ALA A 204 -6.86 -4.38 -5.36
N GLY A 205 -7.97 -3.88 -4.79
CA GLY A 205 -8.02 -3.37 -3.42
C GLY A 205 -7.20 -2.09 -3.24
N ASP A 206 -7.24 -1.18 -4.21
CA ASP A 206 -6.33 -0.04 -4.23
C ASP A 206 -6.83 1.19 -3.47
N LEU A 207 -6.00 1.72 -2.56
CA LEU A 207 -6.11 3.06 -2.00
C LEU A 207 -5.23 4.00 -2.83
N ARG A 208 -5.84 5.05 -3.40
CA ARG A 208 -5.11 6.08 -4.16
C ARG A 208 -5.00 7.34 -3.34
N MET A 209 -3.77 7.81 -3.16
CA MET A 209 -3.46 9.01 -2.41
C MET A 209 -2.82 10.03 -3.33
N LYS A 210 -3.36 11.24 -3.31
CA LYS A 210 -2.78 12.40 -3.99
C LYS A 210 -2.11 13.28 -2.94
N LEU A 211 -0.79 13.26 -2.90
CA LEU A 211 0.02 13.95 -1.90
C LEU A 211 0.54 15.27 -2.48
N GLN A 212 0.28 16.38 -1.78
CA GLN A 212 0.88 17.68 -2.12
C GLN A 212 2.23 17.80 -1.41
N VAL A 213 3.30 17.89 -2.20
CA VAL A 213 4.68 17.95 -1.70
C VAL A 213 5.23 19.34 -2.00
N LYS A 214 5.64 20.06 -0.95
CA LYS A 214 6.34 21.34 -1.10
C LYS A 214 7.73 21.12 -1.69
N LEU A 215 8.15 21.99 -2.60
CA LEU A 215 9.45 21.93 -3.28
C LEU A 215 10.48 22.90 -2.70
N THR A 216 10.10 23.65 -1.67
CA THR A 216 11.01 24.45 -0.88
C THR A 216 11.66 23.57 0.19
N SER A 217 12.99 23.54 0.24
CA SER A 217 13.69 23.03 1.41
C SER A 217 13.46 24.03 2.54
N ASP A 218 12.74 23.60 3.57
CA ASP A 218 12.67 24.30 4.87
C ASP A 218 14.06 24.39 5.52
#